data_AF-A0A0E3NJH7-F1
#
_entry.id   AF-A0A0E3NJH7-F1
#
_cell.length_a   1.000
_cell.length_b   1.000
_cell.length_c   1.000
_cell.angle_alpha   90.00
_cell.angle_beta   90.00
_cell.angle_gamma   90.00
#
_symmetry.space_group_name_H-M   'P 1'
#
loop_
_entity.id
_entity.type
_entity.pdbx_description
1 polymer ?
#
loop_
_entity_poly.entity_id
_entity_poly.type
_entity_poly.pdbx_seq_one_letter_code
_entity_poly.pdbx_strand_id
1 'polypeptide(L)'
;MKNYVWKQQENIHLVICNNCSTLYIFSSNVAAVSEVILRPSAGTNWGDNPVTLDIFVVPDTDIAGMQFDMKFYESLLQVTNVTEGDLFEQSGMETFFYPRQKDTGVLKNVYGCILGKGEVSISGTFATVTLSFKI
;
A
#
# COMPACT_ATOMS: atom_id res chain seq x y z
N MET A 1 3.92 18.53 23.89
CA MET A 1 4.50 17.66 22.86
C MET A 1 3.34 17.00 22.14
N LYS A 2 3.17 17.18 20.82
CA LYS A 2 2.19 16.42 20.04
C LYS A 2 2.74 15.01 19.85
N ASN A 3 1.90 14.00 20.09
CA ASN A 3 2.25 12.60 19.88
C ASN A 3 1.96 12.26 18.42
N TYR A 4 2.98 11.88 17.65
CA TYR A 4 2.79 11.39 16.28
C TYR A 4 2.30 9.94 16.31
N VAL A 5 1.31 9.63 15.47
CA VAL A 5 0.73 8.29 15.37
C VAL A 5 1.42 7.51 14.25
N TRP A 6 1.94 6.33 14.60
CA TRP A 6 2.44 5.32 13.66
C TRP A 6 1.37 4.25 13.47
N LYS A 7 1.04 3.94 12.21
CA LYS A 7 0.11 2.87 11.87
C LYS A 7 0.85 1.70 11.23
N GLN A 8 0.49 0.49 11.63
CA GLN A 8 1.01 -0.74 11.07
C GLN A 8 -0.16 -1.54 10.50
N GLN A 9 -0.11 -1.89 9.21
CA GLN A 9 -1.11 -2.75 8.57
C GLN A 9 -0.47 -4.04 8.08
N GLU A 10 -0.77 -5.13 8.76
CA GLU A 10 -0.30 -6.45 8.35
C GLU A 10 -1.41 -7.22 7.62
N ASN A 11 -1.00 -8.16 6.75
CA ASN A 11 -1.88 -9.13 6.10
C ASN A 11 -2.91 -8.55 5.10
N ILE A 12 -2.47 -7.68 4.18
CA ILE A 12 -3.29 -7.35 2.99
C ILE A 12 -3.25 -8.57 2.05
N HIS A 13 -4.39 -9.24 1.85
CA HIS A 13 -4.50 -10.43 1.01
C HIS A 13 -5.10 -10.08 -0.35
N LEU A 14 -4.34 -10.34 -1.43
CA LEU A 14 -4.85 -10.23 -2.80
C LEU A 14 -5.37 -11.60 -3.29
N VAL A 15 -6.66 -11.69 -3.60
CA VAL A 15 -7.28 -12.90 -4.18
C VAL A 15 -7.82 -12.59 -5.57
N ILE A 16 -7.10 -13.00 -6.61
CA ILE A 16 -7.56 -12.87 -8.00
C ILE A 16 -8.38 -14.12 -8.36
N CYS A 17 -9.67 -13.93 -8.67
CA CYS A 17 -10.54 -15.02 -9.12
C CYS A 17 -10.57 -15.08 -10.66
N ASN A 18 -10.13 -16.21 -11.24
CA ASN A 18 -10.01 -16.39 -12.70
C ASN A 18 -11.34 -16.40 -13.49
N ASN A 19 -12.51 -16.27 -12.84
CA ASN A 19 -13.82 -16.27 -13.51
C ASN A 19 -14.80 -15.22 -12.96
N CYS A 20 -14.34 -14.31 -12.12
CA CYS A 20 -15.17 -13.27 -11.53
C CYS A 20 -14.37 -11.98 -11.61
N SER A 21 -14.86 -10.97 -12.34
CA SER A 21 -14.26 -9.63 -12.43
C SER A 21 -14.31 -8.86 -11.10
N THR A 22 -14.32 -9.57 -9.96
CA THR A 22 -14.61 -9.05 -8.63
C THR A 22 -13.56 -9.57 -7.64
N LEU A 23 -12.87 -8.62 -7.00
CA LEU A 23 -11.86 -8.85 -5.97
C LEU A 23 -12.52 -8.71 -4.59
N TYR A 24 -12.34 -9.71 -3.72
CA TYR A 24 -12.70 -9.65 -2.31
C TYR A 24 -11.49 -9.18 -1.50
N ILE A 25 -11.58 -7.98 -0.90
CA ILE A 25 -10.57 -7.43 0.00
C ILE A 25 -11.01 -7.72 1.43
N PHE A 26 -10.18 -8.43 2.20
CA PHE A 26 -10.36 -8.58 3.64
C PHE A 26 -9.42 -7.60 4.35
N SER A 27 -9.97 -6.53 4.93
CA SER A 27 -9.28 -5.72 5.92
C SER A 27 -9.55 -6.29 7.32
N SER A 28 -8.52 -6.39 8.17
CA SER A 28 -8.68 -6.78 9.57
C SER A 28 -9.25 -5.60 10.37
N ASN A 29 -10.34 -5.83 11.09
CA ASN A 29 -11.03 -4.81 11.89
C ASN A 29 -10.37 -4.59 13.26
N VAL A 30 -10.12 -3.33 13.62
CA VAL A 30 -10.18 -2.82 15.01
C VAL A 30 -10.82 -1.42 14.97
N ALA A 31 -11.54 -1.05 16.03
CA ALA A 31 -12.37 0.16 16.10
C ALA A 31 -11.55 1.46 15.97
N ALA A 32 -12.01 2.37 15.10
CA ALA A 32 -11.31 3.59 14.67
C ALA A 32 -9.89 3.29 14.15
N VAL A 33 -9.81 2.87 12.88
CA VAL A 33 -8.54 2.62 12.21
C VAL A 33 -8.61 3.19 10.80
N SER A 34 -7.62 4.02 10.44
CA SER A 34 -7.34 4.45 9.07
C SER A 34 -7.55 3.29 8.09
N GLU A 35 -8.37 3.50 7.06
CA GLU A 35 -8.63 2.46 6.07
C GLU A 35 -7.44 2.33 5.12
N VAL A 36 -7.03 1.10 4.81
CA VAL A 36 -6.03 0.80 3.78
C VAL A 36 -6.69 -0.03 2.69
N ILE A 37 -6.72 0.53 1.48
CA ILE A 37 -7.44 0.02 0.32
C ILE A 37 -6.42 -0.35 -0.75
N LEU A 38 -6.53 -1.58 -1.28
CA LEU A 38 -5.77 -2.00 -2.46
C LEU A 38 -6.62 -1.82 -3.71
N ARG A 39 -6.15 -1.03 -4.69
CA ARG A 39 -6.88 -0.78 -5.94
C ARG A 39 -5.93 -0.72 -7.14
N PRO A 40 -6.39 -0.93 -8.38
CA PRO A 40 -5.56 -0.66 -9.55
C PRO A 40 -5.22 0.83 -9.62
N SER A 41 -4.00 1.14 -10.02
CA SER A 41 -3.63 2.52 -10.33
C SER A 41 -4.41 3.02 -11.55
N ALA A 42 -4.59 4.34 -11.65
CA ALA A 42 -5.34 4.93 -12.75
C ALA A 42 -4.81 4.48 -14.12
N GLY A 43 -5.70 3.98 -14.97
CA GLY A 43 -5.34 3.49 -16.30
C GLY A 43 -4.86 2.03 -16.36
N THR A 44 -4.84 1.31 -15.23
CA THR A 44 -4.61 -0.13 -15.20
C THR A 44 -5.85 -0.91 -14.80
N ASN A 45 -6.04 -2.07 -15.40
CA ASN A 45 -7.13 -2.99 -15.12
C ASN A 45 -6.62 -4.24 -14.40
N TRP A 46 -7.53 -4.87 -13.66
CA TRP A 46 -7.28 -6.19 -13.12
C TRP A 46 -7.04 -7.18 -14.27
N GLY A 47 -5.84 -7.74 -14.35
CA GLY A 47 -5.44 -8.70 -15.40
C GLY A 47 -4.38 -8.16 -16.38
N ASP A 48 -4.05 -6.87 -16.31
CA ASP A 48 -2.91 -6.32 -17.06
C ASP A 48 -1.60 -6.99 -16.61
N ASN A 49 -0.61 -7.04 -17.51
CA ASN A 49 0.73 -7.52 -17.20
C ASN A 49 1.78 -6.56 -17.81
N PRO A 50 2.43 -5.71 -17.00
CA PRO A 50 2.28 -5.62 -15.55
C PRO A 50 0.94 -5.01 -15.11
N VAL A 51 0.46 -5.38 -13.91
CA VAL A 51 -0.60 -4.67 -13.18
C VAL A 51 0.03 -3.78 -12.12
N THR A 52 -0.41 -2.54 -12.00
CA THR A 52 0.02 -1.62 -10.94
C THR A 52 -1.09 -1.43 -9.92
N LEU A 53 -0.76 -1.60 -8.64
CA LEU A 53 -1.71 -1.51 -7.53
C LEU A 53 -1.31 -0.40 -6.57
N ASP A 54 -2.25 0.47 -6.23
CA ASP A 54 -2.09 1.51 -5.22
C ASP A 54 -2.50 0.99 -3.85
N ILE A 55 -1.66 1.28 -2.85
CA ILE A 55 -1.97 1.20 -1.43
C ILE A 55 -2.56 2.54 -1.02
N PHE A 56 -3.86 2.70 -1.20
CA PHE A 56 -4.57 3.94 -0.90
C PHE A 56 -5.00 3.97 0.57
N VAL A 57 -4.82 5.11 1.23
CA VAL A 57 -5.08 5.24 2.66
C VAL A 57 -6.10 6.33 2.91
N VAL A 58 -7.06 6.05 3.78
CA VAL A 58 -8.02 7.02 4.31
C VAL A 58 -7.73 7.18 5.81
N PRO A 59 -6.97 8.19 6.22
CA PRO A 59 -6.66 8.39 7.63
C PRO A 59 -7.90 8.66 8.47
N ASP A 60 -8.03 7.99 9.61
CA ASP A 60 -9.06 8.28 10.61
C ASP A 60 -8.58 9.26 11.70
N THR A 61 -7.26 9.33 11.83
CA THR A 61 -6.49 10.28 12.63
C THR A 61 -5.31 10.75 11.80
N ASP A 62 -4.78 11.90 12.13
CA ASP A 62 -3.55 12.41 11.55
C ASP A 62 -2.42 11.38 11.73
N ILE A 63 -1.74 11.04 10.63
CA ILE A 63 -0.63 10.08 10.60
C ILE A 63 0.65 10.72 10.06
N ALA A 64 1.79 10.33 10.60
CA ALA A 64 3.10 10.81 10.16
C ALA A 64 3.98 9.70 9.55
N GLY A 65 3.52 8.45 9.61
CA GLY A 65 4.23 7.31 9.04
C GLY A 65 3.38 6.06 9.07
N MET A 66 3.70 5.13 8.17
CA MET A 66 3.05 3.83 8.10
C MET A 66 3.97 2.73 7.58
N GLN A 67 3.58 1.49 7.87
CA GLN A 67 4.18 0.28 7.34
C GLN A 67 3.09 -0.69 6.90
N PHE A 68 3.31 -1.38 5.78
CA PHE A 68 2.45 -2.51 5.38
C PHE A 68 3.23 -3.75 4.93
N ASP A 69 2.53 -4.88 5.04
CA ASP A 69 2.88 -6.16 4.45
C ASP A 69 1.77 -6.60 3.48
N MET A 70 2.14 -7.02 2.26
CA MET A 70 1.20 -7.52 1.25
C MET A 70 1.51 -8.97 0.89
N LYS A 71 0.52 -9.86 0.96
CA LYS A 71 0.65 -11.24 0.49
C LYS A 71 0.14 -11.40 -0.92
N PHE A 72 0.85 -12.20 -1.72
CA PHE A 72 0.48 -12.51 -3.10
C PHE A 72 0.83 -13.95 -3.45
N TYR A 73 0.15 -14.51 -4.46
CA TYR A 73 0.46 -15.86 -4.94
C TYR A 73 1.76 -15.86 -5.73
N GLU A 74 2.88 -16.20 -5.09
CA GLU A 74 4.19 -16.24 -5.73
C GLU A 74 4.32 -17.24 -6.88
N SER A 75 3.44 -18.24 -6.96
CA SER A 75 3.39 -19.16 -8.10
C SER A 75 2.89 -18.49 -9.38
N LEU A 76 2.19 -17.36 -9.26
CA LEU A 76 1.57 -16.64 -10.37
C LEU A 76 2.20 -15.27 -10.61
N LEU A 77 2.60 -14.59 -9.52
CA LEU A 77 2.98 -13.18 -9.54
C LEU A 77 4.39 -12.97 -8.99
N GLN A 78 5.04 -11.93 -9.50
CA GLN A 78 6.26 -11.36 -8.93
C GLN A 78 6.12 -9.84 -8.79
N VAL A 79 6.59 -9.30 -7.66
CA VAL A 79 6.77 -7.86 -7.49
C VAL A 79 7.98 -7.44 -8.31
N THR A 80 7.78 -6.51 -9.24
CA THR A 80 8.86 -5.99 -10.10
C THR A 80 9.28 -4.59 -9.72
N ASN A 81 8.40 -3.81 -9.08
CA ASN A 81 8.71 -2.49 -8.59
C ASN A 81 7.80 -2.07 -7.43
N VAL A 82 8.30 -1.19 -6.57
CA VAL A 82 7.52 -0.51 -5.53
C VAL A 82 8.00 0.95 -5.48
N THR A 83 7.09 1.89 -5.63
CA THR A 83 7.37 3.33 -5.59
C THR A 83 6.56 4.01 -4.51
N GLU A 84 7.11 5.09 -3.96
CA GLU A 84 6.38 5.97 -3.05
C GLU A 84 5.21 6.62 -3.79
N GLY A 85 4.09 6.81 -3.08
CA GLY A 85 2.97 7.60 -3.56
C GLY A 85 2.89 8.97 -2.89
N ASP A 86 1.82 9.70 -3.13
CA ASP A 86 1.66 11.09 -2.72
C ASP A 86 1.19 11.30 -1.28
N LEU A 87 0.85 10.24 -0.53
CA LEU A 87 0.22 10.35 0.79
C LEU A 87 1.02 11.22 1.77
N PHE A 88 2.34 11.10 1.82
CA PHE A 88 3.19 11.87 2.75
C PHE A 88 3.90 13.06 2.09
N GLU A 89 3.91 13.15 0.76
CA GLU A 89 4.46 14.29 0.01
C GLU A 89 3.48 15.48 -0.06
N GLN A 90 2.28 15.32 0.49
CA GLN A 90 1.26 16.38 0.53
C GLN A 90 1.83 17.67 1.12
N SER A 91 1.50 18.80 0.51
CA SER A 91 2.02 20.13 0.90
C SER A 91 3.55 20.27 0.84
N GLY A 92 4.23 19.41 0.07
CA GLY A 92 5.69 19.49 -0.15
C GLY A 92 6.52 19.07 1.06
N MET A 93 5.98 18.22 1.93
CA MET A 93 6.70 17.67 3.07
C MET A 93 7.81 16.73 2.59
N GLU A 94 8.97 16.77 3.25
CA GLU A 94 10.06 15.82 3.00
C GLU A 94 9.69 14.45 3.58
N THR A 95 9.99 13.39 2.83
CA THR A 95 9.66 12.01 3.22
C THR A 95 10.89 11.12 3.23
N PHE A 96 10.76 10.01 3.95
CA PHE A 96 11.61 8.85 3.81
C PHE A 96 10.75 7.65 3.42
N PHE A 97 11.13 6.94 2.38
CA PHE A 97 10.43 5.74 1.93
C PHE A 97 11.39 4.58 1.69
N TYR A 98 10.98 3.42 2.19
CA TYR A 98 11.70 2.17 2.01
C TYR A 98 10.82 1.19 1.22
N PRO A 99 11.09 1.01 -0.09
CA PRO A 99 10.21 0.29 -1.00
C PRO A 99 10.19 -1.24 -0.83
N ARG A 100 11.20 -1.82 -0.14
CA ARG A 100 11.59 -3.25 -0.20
C ARG A 100 11.19 -4.00 -1.49
N GLN A 101 12.14 -4.34 -2.35
CA GLN A 101 11.80 -4.93 -3.66
C GLN A 101 11.80 -6.47 -3.75
N LYS A 102 12.37 -7.20 -2.78
CA LYS A 102 12.57 -8.65 -2.91
C LYS A 102 12.09 -9.41 -1.69
N ASP A 103 11.01 -10.16 -1.86
CA ASP A 103 10.56 -11.16 -0.89
C ASP A 103 9.58 -12.14 -1.59
N THR A 104 9.51 -13.39 -1.12
CA THR A 104 8.82 -14.51 -1.79
C THR A 104 7.42 -14.71 -1.19
N GLY A 105 6.38 -14.53 -1.99
CA GLY A 105 4.97 -14.69 -1.59
C GLY A 105 4.43 -13.63 -0.63
N VAL A 106 5.30 -12.78 -0.09
CA VAL A 106 4.94 -11.65 0.77
C VAL A 106 5.89 -10.51 0.47
N LEU A 107 5.37 -9.32 0.17
CA LEU A 107 6.10 -8.06 0.15
C LEU A 107 6.07 -7.50 1.57
N LYS A 108 7.20 -7.57 2.28
CA LYS A 108 7.28 -7.20 3.71
C LYS A 108 7.94 -5.86 3.94
N ASN A 109 7.64 -5.23 5.08
CA ASN A 109 8.37 -4.06 5.58
C ASN A 109 8.49 -2.95 4.52
N VAL A 110 7.42 -2.68 3.78
CA VAL A 110 7.32 -1.44 3.01
C VAL A 110 6.86 -0.37 3.97
N TYR A 111 7.69 0.63 4.22
CA TYR A 111 7.39 1.66 5.20
C TYR A 111 7.91 3.02 4.75
N GLY A 112 7.30 4.06 5.30
CA GLY A 112 7.67 5.43 5.02
C GLY A 112 7.09 6.38 6.04
N CYS A 113 7.67 7.57 6.11
CA CYS A 113 7.25 8.61 7.03
C CYS A 113 7.62 10.00 6.56
N ILE A 114 6.97 10.99 7.16
CA ILE A 114 7.32 12.40 7.04
C ILE A 114 8.58 12.66 7.87
N LEU A 115 9.53 13.40 7.31
CA LEU A 115 10.71 13.89 8.01
C LEU A 115 10.41 15.24 8.67
N GLY A 116 10.87 15.41 9.90
CA GLY A 116 10.64 16.64 10.67
C GLY A 116 9.24 16.71 11.29
N LYS A 117 8.59 17.88 11.22
CA LYS A 117 7.23 18.07 11.76
C LYS A 117 6.22 18.04 10.61
N GLY A 118 5.31 17.07 10.66
CA GLY A 118 4.21 16.99 9.71
C GLY A 118 3.31 15.81 10.03
N GLU A 119 2.07 15.89 9.54
CA GLU A 119 1.05 14.87 9.67
C GLU A 119 0.05 15.02 8.51
N VAL A 120 -0.58 13.93 8.09
CA VAL A 120 -1.61 13.94 7.05
C VAL A 120 -2.91 13.35 7.56
N SER A 121 -4.01 14.01 7.22
CA SER A 121 -5.39 13.57 7.47
C SER A 121 -6.19 13.37 6.18
N ILE A 122 -5.64 13.85 5.06
CA ILE A 122 -6.24 13.74 3.73
C ILE A 122 -5.80 12.41 3.11
N SER A 123 -6.77 11.71 2.52
CA SER A 123 -6.53 10.44 1.85
C SER A 123 -5.58 10.58 0.65
N GLY A 124 -4.73 9.58 0.44
CA GLY A 124 -3.73 9.58 -0.62
C GLY A 124 -3.15 8.18 -0.86
N THR A 125 -2.30 8.04 -1.88
CA THR A 125 -1.62 6.79 -2.18
C THR A 125 -0.33 6.73 -1.37
N PHE A 126 -0.17 5.71 -0.53
CA PHE A 126 1.08 5.51 0.22
C PHE A 126 2.19 4.94 -0.67
N ALA A 127 1.84 3.94 -1.48
CA ALA A 127 2.78 3.26 -2.37
C ALA A 127 2.05 2.71 -3.58
N THR A 128 2.78 2.59 -4.69
CA THR A 128 2.33 1.88 -5.89
C THR A 128 3.22 0.66 -6.11
N VAL A 129 2.61 -0.52 -6.19
CA VAL A 129 3.27 -1.82 -6.36
C VAL A 129 3.02 -2.31 -7.78
N THR A 130 4.09 -2.59 -8.53
CA THR A 130 4.01 -3.21 -9.85
C THR A 130 4.19 -4.72 -9.72
N LEU A 131 3.21 -5.47 -10.22
CA LEU A 131 3.21 -6.93 -10.27
C LEU A 131 3.24 -7.39 -11.72
N SER A 132 4.03 -8.43 -12.00
CA SER A 132 4.03 -9.11 -13.30
C SER A 132 3.70 -10.58 -13.13
N PHE A 133 3.07 -11.18 -14.14
CA PHE A 133 2.92 -12.63 -14.19
C PHE A 133 4.27 -13.30 -14.39
N LYS A 134 4.53 -14.37 -13.64
CA LYS A 134 5.66 -15.25 -13.91
C LYS A 134 5.36 -16.06 -15.19
N ILE A 135 6.31 -16.06 -16.11
CA ILE A 135 6.30 -16.88 -17.34
C ILE A 135 7.06 -18.17 -17.06
#